data_AF-A0A3N4L4S7-F1
#
_entry.id   AF-A0A3N4L4S7-F1
#
_cell.length_a   1.000
_cell.length_b   1.000
_cell.length_c   1.000
_cell.angle_alpha   90.00
_cell.angle_beta   90.00
_cell.angle_gamma   90.00
#
_symmetry.space_group_name_H-M   'P 1'
#
loop_
_entity.id
_entity.type
_entity.pdbx_description
1 polymer ?
#
loop_
_entity_poly.entity_id
_entity_poly.type
_entity_poly.pdbx_seq_one_letter_code
_entity_poly.pdbx_strand_id
1 'polypeptide(L)' 'LGSAGSNKSIILKENRSRSGIYILINLLNDKVYIGSAQNISKRFNQYFNPNYLERNTSYAYLSSSIKTRI' A
#
# COMPACT_ATOMS: atom_id res chain seq x y z
N LEU A 1 -14.90 -12.61 9.50
CA LEU A 1 -13.87 -11.71 10.08
C LEU A 1 -12.52 -12.26 9.65
N GLY A 2 -11.98 -11.79 8.53
CA GLY A 2 -10.74 -12.30 7.93
C GLY A 2 -9.54 -11.48 8.38
N SER A 3 -8.59 -12.13 9.02
CA SER A 3 -7.34 -11.60 9.57
C SER A 3 -6.53 -10.79 8.55
N ALA A 4 -5.96 -9.63 8.90
CA ALA A 4 -5.24 -8.73 7.98
C ALA A 4 -4.08 -9.34 7.14
N GLY A 5 -3.59 -10.55 7.45
CA GLY A 5 -2.70 -11.29 6.55
C GLY A 5 -3.37 -11.71 5.23
N SER A 6 -4.69 -11.90 5.25
CA SER A 6 -5.53 -12.27 4.10
C SER A 6 -5.54 -11.19 3.01
N ASN A 7 -5.63 -9.92 3.43
CA ASN A 7 -5.87 -8.81 2.50
C ASN A 7 -4.63 -8.43 1.69
N LYS A 8 -3.42 -8.50 2.28
CA LYS A 8 -2.17 -8.20 1.56
C LYS A 8 -1.95 -9.16 0.39
N SER A 9 -2.05 -10.46 0.63
CA SER A 9 -1.80 -11.49 -0.39
C SER A 9 -2.78 -11.34 -1.57
N ILE A 10 -4.06 -11.10 -1.27
CA ILE A 10 -5.10 -10.86 -2.28
C ILE A 10 -4.77 -9.63 -3.12
N ILE A 11 -4.49 -8.49 -2.47
CA ILE A 11 -4.13 -7.24 -3.16
C ILE A 11 -2.92 -7.43 -4.07
N LEU A 12 -1.88 -8.13 -3.61
CA LEU A 12 -0.68 -8.39 -4.41
C LEU A 12 -0.96 -9.33 -5.59
N LYS A 13 -1.81 -10.34 -5.41
CA LYS A 13 -2.19 -11.31 -6.44
C LYS A 13 -3.06 -10.66 -7.52
N GLU A 14 -4.07 -9.87 -7.14
CA GLU A 14 -4.98 -9.20 -8.07
C GLU A 14 -4.26 -8.13 -8.92
N ASN A 15 -3.21 -7.52 -8.38
CA ASN A 15 -2.44 -6.48 -9.06
C ASN A 15 -1.15 -7.00 -9.71
N ARG A 16 -0.96 -8.32 -9.78
CA ARG A 16 0.24 -8.92 -10.38
C ARG A 16 0.35 -8.52 -11.85
N SER A 17 1.54 -8.01 -12.22
CA SER A 17 1.87 -7.57 -13.58
C SER A 17 0.96 -6.46 -14.15
N ARG A 18 0.23 -5.74 -13.30
CA ARG A 18 -0.56 -4.57 -13.73
C ARG A 18 0.27 -3.29 -13.65
N SER A 19 0.14 -2.45 -14.66
CA SER A 19 0.60 -1.06 -14.66
C SER A 19 -0.61 -0.12 -14.58
N GLY A 20 -0.41 1.10 -14.13
CA GLY A 20 -1.46 2.12 -14.12
C GLY A 20 -1.41 3.08 -12.94
N ILE A 21 -2.54 3.72 -12.70
CA ILE A 21 -2.78 4.69 -11.61
C ILE A 21 -3.62 3.98 -10.53
N TYR A 22 -3.35 4.29 -9.26
CA TYR A 22 -4.09 3.77 -8.11
C TYR A 22 -4.35 4.87 -7.08
N ILE A 23 -5.34 4.63 -6.23
CA ILE A 23 -5.71 5.50 -5.12
C ILE A 23 -5.60 4.70 -3.82
N LEU A 24 -4.94 5.26 -2.81
CA LEU A 24 -4.93 4.77 -1.44
C LEU A 24 -5.68 5.77 -0.57
N ILE A 25 -6.67 5.29 0.17
CA ILE A 25 -7.45 6.09 1.10
C ILE A 25 -7.09 5.62 2.51
N ASN A 26 -6.64 6.54 3.34
CA ASN A 26 -6.43 6.27 4.76
C ASN A 26 -7.78 6.33 5.48
N LEU A 27 -8.28 5.19 5.92
CA LEU A 27 -9.57 5.09 6.61
C LEU A 27 -9.58 5.68 8.03
N LEU A 28 -8.43 6.12 8.57
CA LEU A 28 -8.34 6.74 9.89
C LEU A 28 -8.45 8.27 9.86
N ASN A 29 -8.10 8.90 8.73
CA ASN A 29 -8.05 10.36 8.62
C ASN A 29 -8.49 10.89 7.23
N ASP A 30 -9.08 10.03 6.42
CA ASP A 30 -9.61 10.30 5.07
C ASP A 30 -8.62 10.92 4.09
N LYS A 31 -7.32 10.89 4.39
CA LYS A 31 -6.30 11.36 3.46
C LYS A 31 -6.23 10.44 2.27
N VAL A 32 -6.19 11.05 1.09
CA VAL A 32 -6.13 10.35 -0.20
C VAL A 32 -4.74 10.52 -0.79
N TYR A 33 -4.18 9.41 -1.27
CA TYR A 33 -2.94 9.38 -2.04
C TYR A 33 -3.20 8.78 -3.40
N ILE A 34 -2.76 9.47 -4.46
CA ILE A 34 -2.85 9.01 -5.84
C ILE A 34 -1.44 8.76 -6.33
N GLY A 35 -1.19 7.58 -6.89
CA GLY A 35 0.12 7.22 -7.42
C GLY A 35 0.03 6.42 -8.69
N SER A 36 1.16 6.29 -9.38
CA SER A 36 1.28 5.44 -10.57
C SER A 36 2.43 4.44 -10.42
N ALA A 37 2.35 3.33 -11.17
CA ALA A 37 3.42 2.34 -11.23
C ALA A 37 3.35 1.54 -12.53
N GLN A 38 4.52 1.18 -13.05
CA GLN A 38 4.63 0.16 -14.11
C GLN A 38 4.32 -1.25 -13.59
N ASN A 39 4.55 -1.49 -12.29
CA ASN A 39 4.16 -2.72 -11.62
C ASN A 39 3.54 -2.39 -10.26
N ILE A 40 2.21 -2.38 -10.23
CA ILE A 40 1.41 -2.00 -9.06
C ILE A 40 1.64 -2.99 -7.91
N SER A 41 1.70 -4.31 -8.18
CA SER A 41 1.99 -5.32 -7.16
C SER A 41 3.33 -5.06 -6.47
N LYS A 42 4.40 -4.77 -7.23
CA LYS A 42 5.71 -4.40 -6.67
C LYS A 42 5.60 -3.14 -5.80
N ARG A 43 4.88 -2.13 -6.28
CA ARG A 43 4.69 -0.86 -5.54
C ARG A 43 3.93 -1.07 -4.23
N PHE A 44 2.85 -1.84 -4.23
CA PHE A 44 2.10 -2.15 -3.02
C PHE A 44 2.94 -2.97 -2.03
N ASN A 45 3.74 -3.92 -2.51
CA ASN A 45 4.62 -4.68 -1.64
C ASN A 45 5.65 -3.79 -0.92
N GLN A 46 6.15 -2.76 -1.59
CA GLN A 46 7.02 -1.75 -0.97
C GLN A 46 6.31 -0.98 0.14
N TYR A 47 5.05 -0.58 -0.07
CA TYR A 47 4.27 0.12 0.97
C TYR A 47 3.93 -0.77 2.17
N PHE A 48 3.81 -2.08 1.97
CA PHE A 48 3.65 -3.02 3.08
C PHE A 48 4.96 -3.37 3.81
N ASN A 49 6.09 -2.74 3.46
CA ASN A 49 7.38 -2.96 4.09
C ASN A 49 7.81 -1.72 4.90
N PRO A 50 7.74 -1.75 6.23
CA PRO A 50 8.11 -0.61 7.09
C PRO A 50 9.52 -0.08 6.81
N ASN A 51 10.50 -0.97 6.62
CA ASN A 51 11.89 -0.59 6.33
C ASN A 51 12.01 0.18 5.01
N TYR A 52 11.15 -0.11 4.03
CA TYR A 52 11.14 0.61 2.77
C TYR A 52 10.61 2.04 2.96
N LEU A 53 9.58 2.21 3.79
CA LEU A 53 8.98 3.50 4.09
C LEU A 53 9.93 4.39 4.89
N GLU A 54 10.63 3.84 5.88
CA GLU A 54 11.60 4.58 6.70
C GLU A 54 12.79 5.10 5.88
N ARG A 55 13.27 4.32 4.90
CA ARG A 55 14.37 4.71 4.01
C ARG A 55 13.97 5.74 2.95
N ASN A 56 12.67 5.86 2.68
CA ASN A 56 12.15 6.74 1.64
C ASN A 56 11.17 7.73 2.27
N THR A 57 11.71 8.79 2.87
CA THR A 57 10.94 9.83 3.59
C THR A 57 9.86 10.49 2.73
N SER A 58 10.00 10.53 1.40
CA SER A 58 8.94 10.97 0.48
C SER A 58 7.67 10.09 0.52
N TYR A 59 7.74 8.86 1.03
CA TYR A 59 6.60 7.97 1.27
C TYR A 59 6.15 7.94 2.74
N ALA A 60 6.69 8.78 3.62
CA ALA A 60 6.31 8.84 5.03
C ALA A 60 4.83 9.23 5.25
N TYR A 61 4.20 9.90 4.29
CA TYR A 61 2.75 10.16 4.31
C TYR A 61 1.92 8.88 4.15
N LEU A 62 2.47 7.84 3.52
CA LEU A 62 1.88 6.51 3.42
C LEU A 62 2.14 5.68 4.69
N SER A 63 3.29 5.86 5.36
CA SER A 63 3.57 5.18 6.63
C SER A 63 2.67 5.64 7.78
N SER A 64 2.23 6.91 7.74
CA SER A 64 1.22 7.45 8.65
C SER A 64 -0.18 6.85 8.44
N SER A 65 -0.36 6.04 7.39
CA SER A 65 -1.65 5.52 6.91
C SER A 65 -1.75 4.00 6.87
N ILE A 66 -0.65 3.28 7.07
CA ILE A 66 -0.62 1.82 7.11
C ILE A 66 -0.40 1.40 8.56
N LYS A 67 -1.44 1.59 9.38
CA LYS A 67 -1.56 0.93 10.69
C LYS A 67 -2.78 0.01 10.64
N THR A 68 -2.69 -1.04 9.84
CA THR A 68 -3.73 -2.07 9.79
C THR A 68 -3.60 -2.93 11.05
N ARG A 69 -4.52 -2.74 12.00
CA ARG A 69 -4.77 -3.75 13.03
C ARG A 69 -5.37 -4.98 12.35
N ILE A 70 -4.86 -6.16 12.71
CA ILE A 70 -5.27 -7.47 12.17
C ILE A 70 -6.70 -7.81 12.58
#